data_AF-A0A0F5IY76-F1
#
_entry.id   AF-A0A0F5IY76-F1
#
_cell.length_a   1.000
_cell.length_b   1.000
_cell.length_c   1.000
_cell.angle_alpha   90.00
_cell.angle_beta   90.00
_cell.angle_gamma   90.00
#
_symmetry.space_group_name_H-M   'P 1'
#
loop_
_entity.id
_entity.type
_entity.pdbx_description
1 polymer ?
#
loop_
_entity_poly.entity_id
_entity_poly.type
_entity_poly.pdbx_seq_one_letter_code
_entity_poly.pdbx_strand_id
1 'polypeptide(L)'
;MNRIDTILERERTNTDRIFLYLKEDRLMAFGYSAYFATWLFPELEVVRGSNSEGVKFVYTYFPSASLFSLSGRMTALVGDEYIEITVPEEINSYREQFEAWMNNI
;
A
#
# COMPACT_ATOMS: atom_id res chain seq x y z
N MET A 1 -20.99 2.22 3.04
CA MET A 1 -19.71 2.75 2.54
C MET A 1 -19.01 1.62 1.80
N ASN A 2 -18.51 1.83 0.59
CA ASN A 2 -17.79 0.79 -0.15
C ASN A 2 -16.48 0.47 0.60
N ARG A 3 -16.07 -0.80 0.66
CA ARG A 3 -14.80 -1.20 1.29
C ARG A 3 -13.61 -0.44 0.70
N ILE A 4 -13.64 -0.16 -0.61
CA ILE A 4 -12.61 0.65 -1.28
C ILE A 4 -12.59 2.09 -0.75
N ASP A 5 -13.76 2.73 -0.55
CA ASP A 5 -13.80 4.10 -0.05
C ASP A 5 -13.20 4.20 1.36
N THR A 6 -13.50 3.23 2.23
CA THR A 6 -12.89 3.14 3.57
C THR A 6 -11.37 2.98 3.51
N ILE A 7 -10.86 2.21 2.54
CA ILE A 7 -9.42 2.04 2.32
C ILE A 7 -8.80 3.36 1.86
N LEU A 8 -9.41 4.03 0.88
CA LEU A 8 -8.89 5.30 0.34
C LEU A 8 -8.88 6.41 1.39
N GLU A 9 -9.91 6.52 2.22
CA GLU A 9 -9.92 7.47 3.33
C GLU A 9 -8.80 7.19 4.35
N ARG A 10 -8.48 5.92 4.60
CA ARG A 10 -7.36 5.57 5.48
C ARG A 10 -6.01 5.93 4.85
N GLU A 11 -5.83 5.62 3.57
CA GLU A 11 -4.61 5.95 2.82
C GLU A 11 -4.36 7.46 2.74
N ARG A 12 -5.42 8.29 2.74
CA ARG A 12 -5.28 9.76 2.79
C ARG A 12 -4.58 10.26 4.04
N THR A 13 -4.82 9.61 5.17
CA THR A 13 -4.19 9.94 6.46
C THR A 13 -2.93 9.13 6.75
N ASN A 14 -2.54 8.23 5.84
CA ASN A 14 -1.39 7.36 6.04
C ASN A 14 -0.09 8.16 5.92
N THR A 15 0.73 8.07 6.96
CA THR A 15 1.97 8.85 7.08
C THR A 15 3.23 7.99 6.97
N ASP A 16 3.20 6.76 7.44
CA ASP A 16 4.40 5.98 7.73
C ASP A 16 4.14 4.47 7.76
N ARG A 17 3.00 4.02 7.23
CA ARG A 17 2.56 2.62 7.30
C ARG A 17 2.33 2.04 5.91
N ILE A 18 2.51 0.73 5.80
CA ILE A 18 1.99 -0.06 4.69
C ILE A 18 0.84 -0.89 5.24
N PHE A 19 -0.34 -0.68 4.68
CA PHE A 19 -1.52 -1.50 4.92
C PHE A 19 -1.69 -2.50 3.78
N LEU A 20 -1.72 -3.78 4.13
CA LEU A 20 -1.98 -4.89 3.20
C LEU A 20 -3.37 -5.46 3.48
N TYR A 21 -4.29 -5.25 2.55
CA TYR A 21 -5.67 -5.68 2.64
C TYR A 21 -5.84 -7.02 1.93
N LEU A 22 -6.52 -7.97 2.59
CA LEU A 22 -6.89 -9.23 1.95
C LEU A 22 -8.18 -9.05 1.13
N LYS A 23 -8.06 -9.23 -0.19
CA LYS A 23 -9.19 -9.22 -1.14
C LYS A 23 -8.98 -10.32 -2.17
N GLU A 24 -10.00 -11.16 -2.38
CA GLU A 24 -9.97 -12.26 -3.37
C GLU A 24 -8.72 -13.16 -3.23
N ASP A 25 -8.39 -13.52 -1.99
CA ASP A 25 -7.20 -14.30 -1.61
C ASP A 25 -5.85 -13.68 -2.00
N ARG A 26 -5.84 -12.39 -2.33
CA ARG A 26 -4.63 -11.61 -2.62
C ARG A 26 -4.46 -10.50 -1.61
N LEU A 27 -3.22 -10.27 -1.21
CA LEU A 27 -2.84 -9.10 -0.45
C LEU A 27 -2.69 -7.94 -1.42
N MET A 28 -3.27 -6.80 -1.06
CA MET A 28 -3.27 -5.60 -1.88
C MET A 28 -2.89 -4.39 -1.04
N ALA A 29 -2.01 -3.55 -1.59
CA ALA A 29 -1.70 -2.25 -1.03
C ALA A 29 -2.31 -1.16 -1.94
N PHE A 30 -2.75 -0.05 -1.36
CA PHE A 30 -3.39 1.06 -2.09
C PHE A 30 -2.68 2.37 -1.80
N GLY A 31 -2.77 3.36 -2.68
CA GLY A 31 -2.30 4.72 -2.43
C GLY A 31 -0.85 4.78 -1.91
N TYR A 32 -0.64 5.38 -0.74
CA TYR A 32 0.68 5.49 -0.10
C TYR A 32 1.27 4.11 0.24
N SER A 33 0.46 3.18 0.72
CA SER A 33 0.92 1.80 0.96
C SER A 33 1.45 1.15 -0.32
N ALA A 34 0.80 1.36 -1.47
CA ALA A 34 1.28 0.86 -2.76
C ALA A 34 2.61 1.52 -3.16
N TYR A 35 2.72 2.83 -2.95
CA TYR A 35 3.94 3.58 -3.21
C TYR A 35 5.13 3.07 -2.38
N PHE A 36 4.98 2.97 -1.07
CA PHE A 36 6.03 2.46 -0.20
C PHE A 36 6.37 0.99 -0.50
N ALA A 37 5.38 0.18 -0.87
CA ALA A 37 5.61 -1.20 -1.31
C ALA A 37 6.52 -1.26 -2.54
N THR A 38 6.40 -0.34 -3.50
CA THR A 38 7.30 -0.29 -4.68
C THR A 38 8.74 0.10 -4.34
N TRP A 39 8.96 0.81 -3.24
CA TRP A 39 10.33 1.06 -2.75
C TRP A 39 10.96 -0.18 -2.12
N LEU A 40 10.16 -0.99 -1.43
CA LEU A 40 10.62 -2.25 -0.84
C LEU A 40 10.81 -3.36 -1.89
N PHE A 41 9.92 -3.38 -2.89
CA PHE A 41 9.85 -4.39 -3.94
C PHE A 41 9.63 -3.68 -5.29
N PRO A 42 10.71 -3.20 -5.93
CA PRO A 42 10.64 -2.47 -7.21
C PRO A 42 10.02 -3.27 -8.36
N GLU A 43 9.93 -4.59 -8.23
CA GLU A 43 9.32 -5.50 -9.20
C GLU A 43 7.78 -5.52 -9.16
N LEU A 44 7.16 -4.86 -8.17
CA LEU A 44 5.71 -4.84 -8.02
C LEU A 44 5.04 -4.05 -9.16
N GLU A 45 4.04 -4.67 -9.78
CA GLU A 45 3.21 -4.01 -10.78
C GLU A 45 2.20 -3.08 -10.11
N VAL A 46 2.26 -1.80 -10.50
CA VAL A 46 1.33 -0.79 -10.02
C VAL A 46 0.19 -0.62 -11.03
N VAL A 47 -1.02 -0.79 -10.55
CA VAL A 47 -2.23 -0.71 -11.38
C VAL A 47 -3.05 0.51 -10.97
N ARG A 48 -3.59 1.21 -11.97
CA ARG A 48 -4.54 2.31 -11.77
C ARG A 48 -5.96 1.77 -11.68
N GLY A 49 -6.71 2.27 -10.70
CA GLY A 49 -8.12 1.97 -10.51
C GLY A 49 -8.94 3.25 -10.32
N SER A 50 -10.25 3.09 -10.37
CA SER A 50 -11.21 4.12 -9.97
C SER A 50 -12.30 3.50 -9.12
N ASN A 51 -12.75 4.19 -8.07
CA ASN A 51 -13.89 3.73 -7.28
C ASN A 51 -15.21 4.02 -8.00
N SER A 52 -16.34 3.65 -7.39
CA SER A 52 -17.69 3.90 -7.93
C SER A 52 -18.03 5.38 -8.11
N GLU A 53 -17.31 6.27 -7.44
CA GLU A 53 -17.49 7.73 -7.52
C GLU A 53 -16.53 8.39 -8.53
N GLY A 54 -15.69 7.61 -9.22
CA GLY A 54 -14.71 8.10 -10.18
C GLY A 54 -13.42 8.65 -9.56
N VAL A 55 -13.22 8.49 -8.26
CA VAL A 55 -11.96 8.82 -7.57
C VAL A 55 -10.89 7.84 -8.06
N LYS A 56 -9.84 8.39 -8.66
CA LYS A 56 -8.68 7.62 -9.15
C LYS A 56 -7.79 7.23 -7.98
N PHE A 57 -7.28 6.01 -8.03
CA PHE A 57 -6.30 5.51 -7.07
C PHE A 57 -5.33 4.54 -7.76
N VAL A 58 -4.26 4.21 -7.06
CA VAL A 58 -3.33 3.15 -7.46
C VAL A 58 -3.35 2.03 -6.44
N TYR A 59 -3.07 0.83 -6.91
CA TYR A 59 -2.91 -0.34 -6.05
C TYR A 59 -1.87 -1.29 -6.62
N THR A 60 -1.31 -2.13 -5.78
CA THR A 60 -0.42 -3.21 -6.18
C THR A 60 -0.87 -4.51 -5.53
N TYR A 61 -0.70 -5.60 -6.25
CA TYR A 61 -0.76 -6.93 -5.65
C TYR A 61 0.53 -7.18 -4.89
N PHE A 62 0.40 -7.68 -3.68
CA PHE A 62 1.54 -7.99 -2.83
C PHE A 62 1.68 -9.52 -2.74
N PRO A 63 2.76 -10.11 -3.29
CA PRO A 63 2.98 -11.54 -3.19
C PRO A 63 3.09 -11.96 -1.72
N SER A 64 2.36 -13.00 -1.31
CA SER A 64 2.46 -13.54 0.05
C SER A 64 3.88 -14.02 0.36
N ALA A 65 4.63 -14.47 -0.64
CA ALA A 65 6.05 -14.82 -0.51
C ALA A 65 6.91 -13.64 -0.02
N SER A 66 6.59 -12.41 -0.46
CA SER A 66 7.32 -11.21 -0.07
C SER A 66 7.15 -10.87 1.41
N LEU A 67 6.05 -11.29 2.07
CA LEU A 67 5.88 -11.11 3.51
C LEU A 67 6.98 -11.82 4.33
N PHE A 68 7.42 -13.00 3.89
CA PHE A 68 8.49 -13.72 4.58
C PHE A 68 9.83 -12.98 4.51
N SER A 69 10.06 -12.20 3.44
CA SER A 69 11.25 -11.35 3.36
C SER A 69 11.21 -10.18 4.36
N LEU A 70 10.00 -9.75 4.77
CA LEU A 70 9.80 -8.66 5.71
C LEU A 70 9.81 -9.12 7.18
N SER A 71 9.42 -10.37 7.46
CA SER A 71 9.24 -10.86 8.83
C SER A 71 10.51 -10.86 9.69
N GLY A 72 11.69 -10.79 9.07
CA GLY A 72 12.98 -10.64 9.77
C GLY A 72 13.51 -9.20 9.86
N ARG A 73 12.89 -8.24 9.18
CA ARG A 73 13.41 -6.87 9.00
C ARG A 73 12.46 -5.78 9.51
N MET A 74 11.17 -6.09 9.63
CA MET A 74 10.14 -5.10 9.92
C MET A 74 9.15 -5.61 10.97
N THR A 75 8.63 -4.68 11.76
CA THR A 75 7.52 -4.97 12.68
C THR A 75 6.20 -4.90 11.93
N ALA A 76 5.48 -6.03 11.91
CA ALA A 76 4.15 -6.14 11.35
C ALA A 76 3.11 -6.43 12.44
N LEU A 77 1.97 -5.75 12.38
CA LEU A 77 0.79 -6.01 13.19
C LEU A 77 -0.27 -6.66 12.31
N VAL A 78 -0.78 -7.82 12.71
CA VAL A 78 -1.79 -8.55 11.95
C VAL A 78 -3.15 -8.30 12.59
N GLY A 79 -4.03 -7.62 11.88
CA GLY A 79 -5.42 -7.42 12.27
C GLY A 79 -6.38 -8.26 11.42
N ASP A 80 -7.67 -8.22 11.78
CA ASP A 80 -8.72 -8.96 11.07
C ASP A 80 -8.97 -8.42 9.64
N GLU A 81 -8.75 -7.12 9.43
CA GLU A 81 -9.06 -6.45 8.16
C GLU A 81 -7.84 -6.25 7.25
N TYR A 82 -6.65 -6.10 7.84
CA TYR A 82 -5.40 -5.80 7.16
C TYR A 82 -4.19 -6.15 8.03
N ILE A 83 -3.04 -6.32 7.36
CA ILE A 83 -1.73 -6.34 8.00
C ILE A 83 -1.16 -4.92 7.92
N GLU A 84 -0.67 -4.39 9.04
CA GLU A 84 0.04 -3.12 9.11
C GLU A 84 1.54 -3.38 9.25
N ILE A 85 2.34 -2.67 8.46
CA ILE A 85 3.80 -2.75 8.50
C ILE A 85 4.33 -1.33 8.70
N THR A 86 5.24 -1.17 9.67
CA THR A 86 5.91 0.12 9.89
C THR A 86 6.92 0.37 8.76
N VAL A 87 6.84 1.51 8.08
CA VAL A 87 7.80 1.87 7.03
C VAL A 87 9.12 2.34 7.67
N PRO A 88 10.30 1.92 7.17
CA PRO A 88 11.58 2.40 7.66
C PRO A 88 11.74 3.90 7.37
N GLU A 89 12.43 4.63 8.24
CA GLU A 89 12.59 6.08 8.10
C GLU A 89 13.21 6.48 6.75
N GLU A 90 14.12 5.66 6.22
CA GLU A 90 14.75 5.89 4.92
C GLU A 90 13.73 5.93 3.79
N ILE A 91 12.76 5.01 3.81
CA ILE A 91 11.70 4.96 2.79
C ILE A 91 10.68 6.07 3.04
N ASN A 92 10.35 6.32 4.30
CA ASN A 92 9.41 7.37 4.66
C ASN A 92 9.90 8.76 4.24
N SER A 93 11.21 8.98 4.16
CA SER A 93 11.80 10.23 3.63
C SER A 93 11.37 10.53 2.19
N TYR A 94 11.00 9.52 1.40
CA TYR A 94 10.52 9.68 0.02
C TYR A 94 9.01 9.94 -0.09
N ARG A 95 8.29 10.06 1.04
CA ARG A 95 6.83 10.28 1.06
C ARG A 95 6.40 11.49 0.23
N GLU A 96 7.14 12.59 0.30
CA GLU A 96 6.82 13.84 -0.43
C GLU A 96 6.84 13.67 -1.95
N GLN A 97 7.50 12.63 -2.46
CA GLN A 97 7.58 12.33 -3.89
C GLN A 97 6.35 11.56 -4.40
N PHE A 98 5.42 11.16 -3.52
CA PHE A 98 4.24 10.38 -3.87
C PHE A 98 3.39 11.03 -4.99
N GLU A 99 3.12 12.33 -4.88
CA GLU A 99 2.31 13.04 -5.88
C GLU A 99 3.01 13.08 -7.24
N ALA A 100 4.32 13.31 -7.26
CA ALA A 100 5.12 13.26 -8.48
C ALA A 100 5.12 11.84 -9.07
N TRP A 101 5.26 10.82 -8.23
CA TRP A 101 5.20 9.42 -8.64
C TRP A 101 3.84 9.07 -9.24
N MET A 102 2.72 9.44 -8.61
CA MET A 102 1.36 9.16 -9.12
C MET A 102 1.13 9.74 -10.52
N ASN A 103 1.68 10.92 -10.79
CA ASN A 103 1.59 11.60 -12.09
C ASN A 103 2.41 10.93 -13.21
N ASN A 104 3.44 10.15 -12.85
CA ASN A 104 4.37 9.51 -13.81
C ASN A 104 4.03 8.06 -14.16
N ILE A 105 3.05 7.46 -13.47
CA ILE A 105 2.54 6.11 -13.78
C ILE A 105 1.62 6.15 -15.00
#